data_AF-A0A522QGV9-F1
#
_entry.id   AF-A0A522QGV9-F1
#
_cell.length_a   1.000
_cell.length_b   1.000
_cell.length_c   1.000
_cell.angle_alpha   90.00
_cell.angle_beta   90.00
_cell.angle_gamma   90.00
#
_symmetry.space_group_name_H-M   'P 1'
#
loop_
_entity.id
_entity.type
_entity.pdbx_description
1 polymer ?
#
loop_
_entity_poly.entity_id
_entity_poly.type
_entity_poly.pdbx_seq_one_letter_code
_entity_poly.pdbx_strand_id
1 'polypeptide(L)'
;MAVRTSGVPVRTCIGCRRRAAAAELLRVVVAPDATRSAPGGALPVVPDPRHRASGRGAWLHRDPECVDLAQRRRAFARALRTSGPVDPTAVRDFVASHPAGSVGSVASVRPVSPVSSAHPPAEPRRS
;
A
#
# COMPACT_ATOMS: atom_id res chain seq x y z
N MET A 1 6.49 35.02 2.62
CA MET A 1 5.92 34.33 1.45
C MET A 1 4.79 33.43 1.92
N ALA A 2 3.55 33.76 1.53
CA ALA A 2 2.25 33.07 1.71
C ALA A 2 1.90 32.46 3.10
N VAL A 3 0.96 33.13 3.79
CA VAL A 3 0.19 32.55 4.89
C VAL A 3 -0.57 31.34 4.35
N ARG A 4 -0.42 30.19 5.02
CA ARG A 4 -1.14 28.97 4.64
C ARG A 4 -2.46 29.00 5.40
N THR A 5 -3.58 29.06 4.69
CA THR A 5 -4.89 28.77 5.28
C THR A 5 -4.85 27.36 5.85
N SER A 6 -4.91 27.29 7.18
CA SER A 6 -4.81 26.09 8.01
C SER A 6 -6.09 25.25 7.94
N GLY A 7 -6.43 24.79 6.74
CA GLY A 7 -7.39 23.70 6.54
C GLY A 7 -6.64 22.39 6.41
N VAL A 8 -7.10 21.33 7.08
CA VAL A 8 -6.58 19.98 6.85
C VAL A 8 -6.83 19.63 5.37
N PRO A 9 -5.79 19.36 4.56
CA PRO A 9 -5.99 19.12 3.13
C PRO A 9 -6.88 17.88 2.92
N VAL A 10 -7.99 18.03 2.21
CA VAL A 10 -8.86 16.91 1.83
C VAL A 10 -8.37 16.29 0.53
N ARG A 11 -8.31 14.96 0.50
CA ARG A 11 -7.80 14.17 -0.63
C ARG A 11 -8.78 13.04 -0.96
N THR A 12 -8.67 12.50 -2.17
CA THR A 12 -9.53 11.42 -2.65
C THR A 12 -8.76 10.12 -2.69
N CYS A 13 -9.30 9.08 -2.04
CA CYS A 13 -8.77 7.73 -2.13
C CYS A 13 -8.86 7.21 -3.57
N ILE A 14 -7.76 6.69 -4.12
CA ILE A 14 -7.73 6.15 -5.48
C ILE A 14 -8.45 4.79 -5.64
N GLY A 15 -8.64 4.05 -4.54
CA GLY A 15 -9.37 2.77 -4.53
C GLY A 15 -10.89 2.96 -4.50
N CYS A 16 -11.39 3.49 -3.39
CA CYS A 16 -12.83 3.63 -3.15
C CYS A 16 -13.43 4.99 -3.58
N ARG A 17 -12.62 5.96 -4.02
CA ARG A 17 -13.04 7.30 -4.48
C ARG A 17 -13.70 8.20 -3.43
N ARG A 18 -13.77 7.78 -2.16
CA ARG A 18 -14.20 8.63 -1.04
C ARG A 18 -13.16 9.70 -0.72
N ARG A 19 -13.63 10.86 -0.23
CA ARG A 19 -12.78 11.97 0.25
C ARG A 19 -12.54 11.82 1.76
N ALA A 20 -11.34 12.12 2.22
CA ALA A 20 -10.97 12.15 3.63
C ALA A 20 -9.85 13.17 3.87
N ALA A 21 -9.57 13.48 5.12
CA ALA A 21 -8.39 14.26 5.46
C ALA A 21 -7.12 13.55 4.98
N ALA A 22 -6.12 14.30 4.52
CA ALA A 22 -4.83 13.73 4.12
C ALA A 22 -4.15 12.94 5.27
N ALA A 23 -4.44 13.27 6.53
CA ALA A 23 -3.93 12.55 7.70
C ALA A 23 -4.55 11.15 7.88
N GLU A 24 -5.77 10.94 7.38
CA GLU A 24 -6.48 9.66 7.40
C GLU A 24 -6.11 8.76 6.21
N LEU A 25 -5.40 9.31 5.23
CA LEU A 25 -4.96 8.61 4.04
C LEU A 25 -3.46 8.29 4.11
N LEU A 26 -3.11 7.15 3.54
CA LEU A 26 -1.74 6.78 3.20
C LEU A 26 -1.38 7.41 1.85
N ARG A 27 -0.29 8.19 1.83
CA ARG A 27 0.37 8.55 0.57
C ARG A 27 1.17 7.36 0.06
N VAL A 28 1.08 7.10 -1.23
CA VAL A 28 1.88 6.10 -1.94
C VAL A 28 2.60 6.75 -3.11
N VAL A 29 3.79 6.29 -3.43
CA VAL A 29 4.63 6.83 -4.51
C VAL A 29 5.26 5.70 -5.32
N VAL A 30 5.71 6.01 -6.53
CA VAL A 30 6.64 5.12 -7.24
C VAL A 30 8.00 5.21 -6.57
N ALA A 31 8.70 4.08 -6.38
CA ALA A 31 10.05 4.12 -5.84
C ALA A 31 10.96 4.95 -6.79
N PRO A 32 11.71 5.93 -6.28
CA PRO A 32 12.46 6.88 -7.11
C PRO A 32 13.60 6.23 -7.90
N ASP A 33 14.09 5.07 -7.46
CA ASP A 33 15.13 4.24 -8.07
C ASP A 33 14.58 3.02 -8.81
N ALA A 34 13.25 2.97 -9.02
CA ALA A 34 12.60 1.90 -9.78
C ALA A 34 13.15 1.83 -11.22
N THR A 35 14.06 0.89 -11.46
CA THR A 35 14.48 0.55 -12.82
C THR A 35 13.45 -0.38 -13.45
N ARG A 36 13.28 -0.29 -14.78
CA ARG A 36 12.45 -1.23 -15.56
C ARG A 36 12.96 -2.68 -15.52
N SER A 37 14.05 -2.96 -14.81
CA SER A 37 14.65 -4.29 -14.66
C SER A 37 13.99 -5.15 -13.58
N ALA A 38 12.96 -4.63 -12.87
CA ALA A 38 12.16 -5.46 -11.99
C ALA A 38 11.56 -6.66 -12.76
N PRO A 39 11.48 -7.86 -12.16
CA PRO A 39 10.84 -9.02 -12.79
C PRO A 39 9.44 -8.65 -13.31
N GLY A 40 9.19 -8.88 -14.60
CA GLY A 40 7.91 -8.52 -15.24
C GLY A 40 7.72 -7.03 -15.57
N GLY A 41 8.75 -6.19 -15.40
CA GLY A 41 8.75 -4.78 -15.80
C GLY A 41 7.81 -3.87 -14.98
N ALA A 42 7.30 -4.36 -13.85
CA ALA A 42 6.40 -3.61 -12.99
C ALA A 42 7.16 -2.63 -12.10
N LEU A 43 6.68 -1.37 -12.04
CA LEU A 43 7.28 -0.36 -11.18
C LEU A 43 6.79 -0.53 -9.73
N PRO A 44 7.69 -0.70 -8.74
CA PRO A 44 7.31 -0.81 -7.35
C PRO A 44 6.66 0.48 -6.85
N VAL A 45 5.51 0.33 -6.21
CA VAL A 45 4.80 1.38 -5.48
C VAL A 45 5.05 1.17 -4.01
N VAL A 46 5.51 2.22 -3.32
CA VAL A 46 5.90 2.17 -1.92
C VAL A 46 5.03 3.10 -1.06
N PRO A 47 4.73 2.71 0.20
CA PRO A 47 4.06 3.58 1.15
C PRO A 47 4.97 4.74 1.58
N ASP A 48 4.41 5.93 1.71
CA ASP A 48 5.08 7.12 2.24
C ASP A 48 4.25 7.73 3.38
N PRO A 49 4.19 7.09 4.56
CA PRO A 49 3.35 7.55 5.68
C PRO A 49 3.78 8.91 6.24
N ARG A 50 5.03 9.34 5.99
CA ARG A 50 5.60 10.60 6.48
C ARG A 50 5.56 11.74 5.45
N HIS A 51 5.08 11.47 4.24
CA HIS A 51 5.02 12.43 3.13
C HIS A 51 6.38 13.05 2.77
N ARG A 52 7.45 12.24 2.83
CA ARG A 52 8.84 12.69 2.62
C ARG A 52 9.39 12.32 1.25
N ALA A 53 8.76 11.36 0.56
CA ALA A 53 9.27 10.90 -0.72
C ALA A 53 9.02 11.95 -1.81
N SER A 54 10.08 12.28 -2.56
CA SER A 54 9.97 13.10 -3.75
C SER A 54 9.13 12.41 -4.83
N GLY A 55 8.57 13.19 -5.76
CA GLY A 55 7.83 12.68 -6.90
C GLY A 55 6.31 12.67 -6.75
N ARG A 56 5.65 12.06 -7.74
CA ARG A 56 4.18 12.02 -7.82
C ARG A 56 3.65 10.98 -6.83
N GLY A 57 2.76 11.43 -5.95
CA GLY A 57 2.10 10.56 -4.99
C GLY A 57 0.61 10.47 -5.23
N ALA A 58 0.03 9.35 -4.80
CA ALA A 58 -1.40 9.11 -4.77
C ALA A 58 -1.86 8.87 -3.32
N TRP A 59 -3.16 8.94 -3.08
CA TRP A 59 -3.74 8.81 -1.74
C TRP A 59 -4.64 7.57 -1.68
N LEU A 60 -4.51 6.79 -0.61
CA LEU A 60 -5.21 5.54 -0.39
C LEU A 60 -5.64 5.46 1.08
N HIS A 61 -6.79 4.85 1.41
CA HIS A 61 -7.03 4.52 2.83
C HIS A 61 -6.08 3.40 3.27
N ARG A 62 -5.77 3.34 4.56
CA ARG A 62 -5.05 2.20 5.17
C ARG A 62 -5.99 1.00 5.35
N ASP A 63 -6.51 0.53 4.24
CA ASP A 63 -7.53 -0.51 4.14
C ASP A 63 -7.18 -1.46 2.99
N PRO A 64 -7.05 -2.78 3.24
CA PRO A 64 -6.76 -3.77 2.20
C PRO A 64 -7.74 -3.72 1.03
N GLU A 65 -9.03 -3.46 1.27
CA GLU A 65 -10.03 -3.36 0.21
C GLU A 65 -9.73 -2.19 -0.74
N CYS A 66 -9.23 -1.07 -0.20
CA CYS A 66 -8.84 0.07 -1.00
C CYS A 66 -7.63 -0.25 -1.88
N VAL A 67 -6.67 -1.04 -1.39
CA VAL A 67 -5.52 -1.50 -2.19
C VAL A 67 -6.00 -2.37 -3.36
N ASP A 68 -6.87 -3.32 -3.07
CA ASP A 68 -7.41 -4.25 -4.06
C ASP A 68 -8.25 -3.54 -5.12
N LEU A 69 -9.13 -2.63 -4.71
CA LEU A 69 -9.89 -1.79 -5.64
C LEU A 69 -8.96 -0.96 -6.52
N ALA A 70 -7.90 -0.39 -5.96
CA ALA A 70 -6.94 0.40 -6.71
C ALA A 70 -6.16 -0.44 -7.73
N GLN A 71 -5.79 -1.68 -7.39
CA GLN A 71 -5.11 -2.60 -8.30
C GLN A 71 -6.04 -3.08 -9.41
N ARG A 72 -7.23 -3.61 -9.07
CA ARG A 72 -8.22 -4.10 -10.04
C ARG A 72 -8.60 -3.05 -11.08
N ARG A 73 -8.73 -1.78 -10.64
CA ARG A 73 -9.10 -0.65 -11.51
C ARG A 73 -7.92 0.00 -12.24
N ARG A 74 -6.69 -0.50 -12.04
CA ARG A 74 -5.45 0.13 -12.54
C ARG A 74 -5.31 1.59 -12.11
N ALA A 75 -5.80 1.92 -10.91
CA ALA A 75 -5.82 3.27 -10.39
C ALA A 75 -4.42 3.77 -10.00
N PHE A 76 -3.54 2.88 -9.53
CA PHE A 76 -2.14 3.21 -9.22
C PHE A 76 -1.43 3.80 -10.44
N ALA A 77 -1.44 3.08 -11.57
CA ALA A 77 -0.76 3.54 -12.79
C ALA A 77 -1.30 4.89 -13.28
N ARG A 78 -2.63 5.08 -13.26
CA ARG A 78 -3.26 6.36 -13.64
C ARG A 78 -2.89 7.50 -12.69
N ALA A 79 -2.96 7.27 -11.38
CA ALA A 79 -2.71 8.32 -10.39
C ALA A 79 -1.22 8.71 -10.31
N LEU A 80 -0.34 7.72 -10.45
CA LEU A 80 1.11 7.91 -10.43
C LEU A 80 1.68 8.28 -11.80
N ARG A 81 0.86 8.21 -12.86
CA ARG A 81 1.21 8.51 -14.26
C ARG A 81 2.35 7.64 -14.78
N THR A 82 2.29 6.35 -14.50
CA THR A 82 3.24 5.37 -15.03
C THR A 82 2.74 4.80 -16.36
N SER A 83 3.65 4.63 -17.33
CA SER A 83 3.32 4.03 -18.63
C SER A 83 3.24 2.51 -18.60
N GLY A 84 3.64 1.88 -17.50
CA GLY A 84 3.73 0.42 -17.36
C GLY A 84 2.95 -0.13 -16.16
N PRO A 85 2.93 -1.47 -16.01
CA PRO A 85 2.40 -2.13 -14.84
C PRO A 85 3.11 -1.63 -13.58
N VAL A 86 2.40 -1.73 -12.46
CA VAL A 86 2.88 -1.29 -11.15
C VAL A 86 2.67 -2.42 -10.16
N ASP A 87 3.61 -2.55 -9.25
CA ASP A 87 3.58 -3.55 -8.19
C ASP A 87 3.25 -2.89 -6.84
N PRO A 88 2.03 -3.07 -6.30
CA PRO A 88 1.62 -2.52 -5.02
C PRO A 88 1.94 -3.43 -3.83
N THR A 89 2.75 -4.48 -3.97
CA THR A 89 3.04 -5.46 -2.90
C THR A 89 3.50 -4.78 -1.60
N ALA A 90 4.47 -3.87 -1.66
CA ALA A 90 4.93 -3.13 -0.48
C ALA A 90 3.83 -2.29 0.19
N VAL A 91 2.86 -1.77 -0.58
CA VAL A 91 1.70 -1.06 -0.03
C VAL A 91 0.76 -2.03 0.68
N ARG A 92 0.50 -3.20 0.08
CA ARG A 92 -0.35 -4.25 0.69
C ARG A 92 0.22 -4.69 2.03
N ASP A 93 1.50 -5.01 2.07
CA ASP A 93 2.17 -5.48 3.29
C ASP A 93 2.13 -4.42 4.40
N PHE A 94 2.36 -3.15 4.02
CA PHE A 94 2.27 -2.03 4.95
C PHE A 94 0.86 -1.87 5.53
N VAL A 95 -0.17 -1.92 4.69
CA VAL A 95 -1.56 -1.77 5.12
C VAL A 95 -2.01 -2.93 5.99
N ALA A 96 -1.62 -4.16 5.66
CA ALA A 96 -1.90 -5.34 6.49
C ALA A 96 -1.27 -5.22 7.88
N SER A 97 -0.08 -4.60 7.97
CA SER A 97 0.62 -4.38 9.24
C SER A 97 0.13 -3.14 10.01
N HIS A 98 -0.60 -2.23 9.36
CA HIS A 98 -1.04 -0.94 9.92
C HIS A 98 -2.49 -0.61 9.50
N PRO A 99 -3.50 -1.39 9.93
CA PRO A 99 -4.88 -1.11 9.61
C PRO A 99 -5.30 0.28 10.13
N ALA A 100 -6.25 0.92 9.45
CA ALA A 100 -6.79 2.22 9.85
C ALA A 100 -7.47 2.13 11.23
N GLY A 101 -6.69 2.43 12.29
CA GLY A 101 -7.18 2.41 13.66
C GLY A 101 -6.04 2.59 14.66
N SER A 102 -5.57 3.83 14.82
CA SER A 102 -4.80 4.31 15.98
C SER A 102 -4.58 5.82 15.86
N VAL A 103 -5.64 6.62 15.99
CA VAL A 103 -5.47 7.96 16.56
C VAL A 103 -5.19 7.75 18.05
N GLY A 104 -3.91 7.68 18.41
CA GLY A 104 -3.41 7.68 19.79
C GLY A 104 -3.77 6.46 20.64
N SER A 105 -2.89 5.46 20.72
CA SER A 105 -2.59 4.78 21.99
C SER A 105 -1.31 3.95 21.86
N VAL A 106 -0.40 4.16 22.80
CA VAL A 106 0.76 3.32 23.07
C VAL A 106 0.28 1.97 23.62
N ALA A 107 0.07 0.96 22.77
CA ALA A 107 -0.12 -0.39 23.24
C ALA A 107 0.38 -1.41 22.22
N SER A 108 1.59 -1.89 22.52
CA SER A 108 2.19 -3.12 22.04
C SER A 108 1.18 -4.22 21.70
N VAL A 109 1.22 -4.76 20.48
CA VAL A 109 0.84 -6.15 20.23
C VAL A 109 1.90 -6.78 19.34
N ARG A 110 2.39 -7.93 19.81
CA ARG A 110 3.56 -8.69 19.35
C ARG A 110 3.33 -9.33 17.96
N PRO A 111 4.39 -9.66 17.21
CA PRO A 111 4.25 -10.50 16.02
C PRO A 111 3.83 -11.91 16.43
N VAL A 112 2.79 -12.45 15.80
CA VAL A 112 2.52 -13.89 15.81
C VAL A 112 3.40 -14.55 14.74
N SER A 113 4.29 -15.43 15.18
CA SER A 113 5.13 -16.28 14.33
C SER A 113 4.30 -17.22 13.45
N PRO A 114 4.84 -17.69 12.31
CA PRO A 114 4.10 -18.49 11.36
C PRO A 114 3.98 -19.95 11.85
N VAL A 115 2.82 -20.57 11.68
CA VAL A 115 2.71 -22.03 11.79
C VAL A 115 3.11 -22.65 10.45
N SER A 116 4.34 -23.16 10.42
CA SER A 116 4.70 -24.26 9.52
C SER A 116 4.17 -25.57 10.09
N SER A 117 3.55 -26.39 9.25
CA SER A 117 3.52 -27.86 9.27
C SER A 117 2.53 -28.32 8.21
N ALA A 118 2.63 -29.44 7.52
CA ALA A 118 3.68 -30.42 7.25
C ALA A 118 2.96 -31.39 6.29
N HIS A 119 3.59 -31.74 5.17
CA HIS A 119 3.14 -32.81 4.28
C HIS A 119 3.26 -34.16 5.02
N PRO A 120 2.21 -35.01 5.10
CA PRO A 120 2.43 -36.43 5.32
C PRO A 120 2.77 -37.13 3.97
N PRO A 121 3.78 -38.02 3.90
CA PRO A 121 3.90 -38.95 2.80
C PRO A 121 2.87 -40.07 2.96
N ALA A 122 2.08 -40.35 1.91
CA ALA A 122 1.30 -41.57 1.82
C ALA A 122 2.20 -42.71 1.29
N GLU A 123 2.28 -43.79 2.05
CA GLU A 123 3.08 -45.00 1.77
C GLU A 123 2.70 -45.70 0.46
N PRO A 124 3.64 -46.43 -0.17
CA PRO A 124 3.31 -47.39 -1.22
C PRO A 124 3.20 -48.83 -0.68
N ARG A 125 2.36 -49.64 -1.36
CA ARG A 125 2.40 -51.12 -1.55
C ARG A 125 1.35 -51.99 -0.85
N ARG A 126 0.44 -52.54 -1.67
CA ARG A 126 -0.07 -53.94 -1.82
C ARG A 126 -0.99 -53.90 -3.07
N SER A 127 -0.99 -54.79 -4.06
CA SER A 127 -0.60 -56.19 -4.20
C SER A 127 0.25 -56.43 -5.44
#